data_AF-A0A183HF92-F1
#
_entry.id   AF-A0A183HF92-F1
#
_cell.length_a   1.000
_cell.length_b   1.000
_cell.length_c   1.000
_cell.angle_alpha   90.00
_cell.angle_beta   90.00
_cell.angle_gamma   90.00
#
_symmetry.space_group_name_H-M   'P 1'
#
loop_
_entity.id
_entity.type
_entity.pdbx_description
1 polymer ?
#
loop_
_entity_poly.entity_id
_entity_poly.type
_entity_poly.pdbx_seq_one_letter_code
_entity_poly.pdbx_strand_id
1 'polypeptide(L)'
;MLYKGLVTRSKNEFLYIWSKNFEGEAILDKKLVPVSERMPSLGDWLVFTVKAGNNFVDDFTGIPDILPTKVNEHGDVTVSQNANLISF
;
A
#
# COMPACT_ATOMS: atom_id res chain seq x y z
N MET A 1 -7.20 6.18 -13.52
CA MET A 1 -7.95 6.30 -12.24
C MET A 1 -7.07 5.77 -11.12
N LEU A 2 -7.18 6.33 -9.93
CA LEU A 2 -6.39 5.94 -8.76
C LEU A 2 -7.20 5.00 -7.87
N TYR A 3 -6.58 3.92 -7.41
CA TYR A 3 -7.19 2.85 -6.63
C TYR A 3 -6.43 2.64 -5.33
N LYS A 4 -7.11 2.13 -4.31
CA LYS A 4 -6.49 1.67 -3.07
C LYS A 4 -6.77 0.19 -2.88
N GLY A 5 -5.78 -0.58 -2.45
CA GLY A 5 -5.96 -2.01 -2.22
C GLY A 5 -4.95 -2.61 -1.27
N LEU A 6 -5.24 -3.83 -0.86
CA LEU A 6 -4.43 -4.62 0.08
C LEU A 6 -3.71 -5.71 -0.70
N VAL A 7 -2.40 -5.89 -0.46
CA VAL A 7 -1.66 -7.04 -1.00
C VAL A 7 -2.13 -8.30 -0.29
N THR A 8 -2.95 -9.11 -0.97
CA THR A 8 -3.55 -10.33 -0.41
C THR A 8 -2.77 -11.58 -0.76
N ARG A 9 -1.95 -11.53 -1.83
CA ARG A 9 -1.25 -12.70 -2.35
C ARG A 9 0.08 -12.32 -2.98
N SER A 10 1.05 -13.23 -2.88
CA SER A 10 2.36 -13.15 -3.54
C SER A 10 2.64 -14.50 -4.17
N LYS A 11 2.90 -14.53 -5.48
CA LYS A 11 3.24 -15.76 -6.20
C LYS A 11 4.31 -15.46 -7.25
N ASN A 12 5.43 -16.16 -7.15
CA ASN A 12 6.59 -15.96 -8.02
C ASN A 12 6.98 -14.47 -8.07
N GLU A 13 6.90 -13.87 -9.26
CA GLU A 13 7.28 -12.47 -9.52
C GLU A 13 6.09 -11.50 -9.42
N PHE A 14 4.91 -11.98 -9.03
CA PHE A 14 3.70 -11.18 -8.97
C PHE A 14 3.17 -11.01 -7.55
N LEU A 15 2.62 -9.82 -7.30
CA LEU A 15 1.80 -9.49 -6.13
C LEU A 15 0.37 -9.25 -6.61
N TYR A 16 -0.60 -9.73 -5.84
CA TYR A 16 -2.02 -9.55 -6.11
C TYR A 16 -2.60 -8.61 -5.07
N ILE A 17 -3.27 -7.57 -5.55
CA ILE A 17 -3.76 -6.45 -4.76
C ILE A 17 -5.27 -6.41 -4.90
N TRP A 18 -5.98 -6.78 -3.83
CA TRP A 18 -7.43 -6.71 -3.83
C TRP A 18 -7.87 -5.27 -3.58
N SER A 19 -8.75 -4.75 -4.44
CA SER A 19 -9.35 -3.44 -4.27
C SER A 19 -10.87 -3.52 -4.30
N LYS A 20 -11.48 -2.91 -3.28
CA LYS A 20 -12.94 -2.74 -3.23
C LYS A 20 -13.46 -1.85 -4.35
N ASN A 21 -12.64 -0.93 -4.87
CA ASN A 21 -13.07 0.07 -5.87
C ASN A 21 -13.49 -0.54 -7.21
N PHE A 22 -12.99 -1.72 -7.56
CA PHE A 22 -13.41 -2.45 -8.76
C PHE A 22 -13.74 -3.92 -8.46
N GLU A 23 -13.96 -4.26 -7.19
CA GLU A 23 -14.33 -5.59 -6.69
C GLU A 23 -13.45 -6.73 -7.22
N GLY A 24 -12.15 -6.48 -7.35
CA GLY A 24 -11.24 -7.40 -8.02
C GLY A 24 -9.79 -7.29 -7.58
N GLU A 25 -8.95 -8.06 -8.25
CA GLU A 25 -7.50 -8.10 -8.03
C GLU A 25 -6.76 -7.37 -9.16
N ALA A 26 -5.86 -6.48 -8.77
CA ALA A 26 -4.80 -5.97 -9.63
C ALA A 26 -3.51 -6.78 -9.44
N ILE A 27 -2.68 -6.83 -10.46
CA ILE A 27 -1.44 -7.60 -10.50
C ILE A 27 -0.27 -6.64 -10.62
N LEU A 28 0.64 -6.66 -9.63
CA LEU A 28 1.90 -5.93 -9.65
C LEU A 28 3.04 -6.90 -9.98
N ASP A 29 3.80 -6.59 -11.03
CA ASP A 29 5.07 -7.27 -11.32
C ASP A 29 6.16 -6.68 -10.42
N LYS A 30 6.85 -7.53 -9.66
CA LYS A 30 7.93 -7.13 -8.75
C LYS A 30 9.08 -6.44 -9.49
N LYS A 31 9.28 -6.71 -10.79
CA LYS A 31 10.30 -6.05 -11.61
C LYS A 31 10.02 -4.58 -11.87
N LEU A 32 8.76 -4.14 -11.72
CA LEU A 32 8.38 -2.74 -11.87
C LEU A 32 8.64 -1.93 -10.59
N VAL A 33 8.94 -2.59 -9.47
CA VAL A 33 9.30 -1.91 -8.22
C VAL A 33 10.72 -1.35 -8.33
N PRO A 34 10.91 -0.02 -8.22
CA PRO A 34 12.24 0.56 -8.22
C PRO A 34 13.10 -0.01 -7.09
N VAL A 35 14.37 -0.30 -7.37
CA VAL A 35 15.31 -0.85 -6.36
C VAL A 35 15.52 0.11 -5.18
N SER A 36 15.31 1.41 -5.39
CA SER A 36 15.35 2.44 -4.35
C SER A 36 14.17 2.41 -3.38
N GLU A 37 13.10 1.68 -3.72
CA GLU A 37 11.88 1.62 -2.94
C GLU A 37 11.74 0.28 -2.21
N ARG A 38 10.99 0.30 -1.10
CA ARG A 38 10.65 -0.92 -0.38
C ARG A 38 9.71 -1.76 -1.25
N MET A 39 10.10 -3.01 -1.50
CA MET A 39 9.22 -4.02 -2.11
C MET A 39 7.95 -4.22 -1.26
N PRO A 40 6.74 -4.03 -1.83
CA PRO A 40 5.51 -4.36 -1.14
C PRO A 40 5.43 -5.84 -0.80
N SER A 41 4.82 -6.13 0.35
CA SER A 41 4.69 -7.47 0.92
C SER A 41 3.24 -7.77 1.29
N LEU A 42 2.96 -9.03 1.61
CA LEU A 42 1.62 -9.45 2.03
C LEU A 42 1.15 -8.60 3.23
N GLY A 43 -0.07 -8.07 3.15
CA GLY A 43 -0.64 -7.21 4.19
C GLY A 43 -0.38 -5.72 4.00
N ASP A 44 0.51 -5.32 3.09
CA ASP A 44 0.74 -3.90 2.80
C ASP A 44 -0.45 -3.30 2.05
N TRP A 45 -0.81 -2.07 2.42
CA TRP A 45 -1.77 -1.26 1.67
C TRP A 45 -1.05 -0.45 0.60
N LEU A 46 -1.60 -0.44 -0.61
CA LEU A 46 -1.07 0.30 -1.74
C LEU A 46 -2.12 1.26 -2.29
N VAL A 47 -1.66 2.41 -2.77
CA VAL A 47 -2.39 3.24 -3.73
C VAL A 47 -1.77 2.99 -5.10
N PHE A 48 -2.57 2.78 -6.14
CA PHE A 48 -2.05 2.41 -7.46
C PHE A 48 -2.96 2.83 -8.61
N THR A 49 -2.42 2.84 -9.81
CA THR A 49 -3.17 2.95 -11.07
C THR A 49 -3.09 1.61 -11.81
N VAL A 50 -4.11 1.32 -12.63
CA VAL A 50 -4.06 0.16 -13.55
C VAL A 50 -4.03 0.65 -14.98
N LYS A 51 -3.34 -0.12 -15.84
CA LYS A 51 -3.26 0.19 -17.27
C LYS A 51 -4.61 -0.03 -17.93
N ALA A 52 -5.00 0.89 -18.82
CA ALA A 52 -6.29 0.82 -19.50
C ALA A 52 -6.44 -0.50 -20.28
N GLY A 53 -7.51 -1.25 -20.00
CA GLY A 53 -7.81 -2.52 -20.66
C GLY A 53 -7.14 -3.75 -20.06
N ASN A 54 -6.44 -3.65 -18.92
CA ASN A 54 -5.97 -4.81 -18.17
C ASN A 54 -6.02 -4.57 -16.63
N ASN A 55 -5.70 -5.62 -15.86
CA ASN A 55 -5.65 -5.54 -14.39
C ASN A 55 -4.20 -5.39 -13.87
N PHE A 56 -3.24 -4.99 -14.71
CA PHE A 56 -1.87 -4.79 -14.29
C PHE A 56 -1.69 -3.41 -13.70
N VAL A 57 -0.99 -3.35 -12.58
CA VAL A 57 -0.57 -2.11 -11.94
C VAL A 57 0.42 -1.40 -12.85
N ASP A 58 0.14 -0.13 -13.14
CA ASP A 58 0.97 0.74 -13.98
C ASP A 58 1.91 1.59 -13.11
N ASP A 59 1.39 2.15 -12.02
CA ASP A 59 2.13 2.89 -11.00
C ASP A 59 1.56 2.60 -9.60
N PHE A 60 2.37 2.71 -8.55
CA PHE A 60 1.93 2.52 -7.18
C PHE A 60 2.73 3.31 -6.14
N THR A 61 2.13 3.48 -4.98
CA THR A 61 2.76 4.05 -3.79
C THR A 61 2.38 3.18 -2.59
N GLY A 62 3.40 2.71 -1.86
CA GLY A 62 3.20 2.02 -0.59
C GLY A 62 2.63 2.95 0.46
N ILE A 63 1.54 2.55 1.12
CA ILE A 63 1.05 3.26 2.30
C ILE A 63 1.87 2.76 3.49
N PRO A 64 2.70 3.61 4.10
CA PRO A 64 3.46 3.19 5.27
C PRO A 64 2.49 2.87 6.41
N ASP A 65 2.77 1.78 7.11
CA ASP A 65 1.95 1.32 8.22
C ASP A 65 2.25 2.22 9.44
N ILE A 66 1.64 3.40 9.45
CA ILE A 66 1.83 4.41 10.48
C ILE A 66 0.47 4.75 11.07
N LEU A 67 0.09 3.97 12.09
CA LEU A 67 -0.57 4.59 13.23
C LEU A 67 0.55 4.81 14.25
N PRO A 68 1.10 6.02 14.38
CA PRO A 68 2.04 6.28 15.46
C PRO A 68 1.22 6.09 16.73
N THR A 69 1.53 5.11 17.55
CA THR A 69 0.84 4.91 18.83
C THR A 69 1.81 5.17 19.97
N LYS A 70 1.30 5.79 21.03
CA LYS A 70 2.03 6.07 22.28
C LYS A 70 1.19 5.57 23.45
N VAL A 71 1.83 4.99 24.44
CA VAL A 71 1.19 4.65 25.70
C VAL A 71 1.27 5.87 26.61
N ASN A 72 0.14 6.35 27.12
CA ASN A 72 0.12 7.46 28.07
C ASN A 72 0.54 6.99 29.48
N GLU A 73 0.71 7.93 30.42
CA GLU A 73 1.09 7.62 31.81
C GLU A 73 0.05 6.80 32.58
N HIS A 74 -1.18 6.70 32.05
CA HIS A 74 -2.29 5.91 32.60
C HIS A 74 -2.37 4.49 31.99
N GLY A 75 -1.50 4.15 31.03
CA GLY A 75 -1.48 2.86 30.37
C GLY A 75 -2.42 2.74 29.16
N ASP A 76 -3.07 3.82 28.74
CA ASP A 76 -3.92 3.82 27.55
C ASP A 76 -3.09 3.92 26.28
N VAL A 77 -3.45 3.10 25.28
CA VAL A 77 -2.89 3.21 23.93
C VAL A 77 -3.58 4.37 23.22
N THR A 78 -2.81 5.41 22.92
CA THR A 78 -3.27 6.57 22.14
C THR A 78 -2.63 6.54 20.75
N VAL A 79 -3.39 6.88 19.71
CA VAL A 79 -2.81 7.17 18.39
C VAL A 79 -2.16 8.56 18.49
N SER A 80 -0.84 8.59 18.52
CA SER A 80 -0.02 9.79 18.33
C SER A 80 -0.27 10.35 16.94
N GLN A 81 -1.02 11.45 16.84
CA GLN A 81 -1.13 12.25 15.62
C GLN A 81 0.18 12.97 15.31
N ASN A 82 1.24 12.25 14.99
CA ASN A 82 2.35 12.83 14.24
C ASN A 82 2.03 12.61 12.76
N ALA A 83 1.03 13.35 12.29
CA ALA A 83 0.93 13.66 10.87
C ALA A 83 2.26 14.33 10.50
N ASN A 84 3.07 13.69 9.66
CA ASN A 84 4.11 14.41 8.95
C ASN A 84 3.39 15.40 8.02
N LEU A 85 3.13 16.58 8.56
CA LEU A 85 3.07 17.83 7.82
C LEU A 85 4.42 17.96 7.11
N ILE A 86 4.44 17.63 5.82
CA ILE A 86 5.54 18.07 4.96
C ILE A 86 5.27 19.55 4.67
N SER A 87 5.92 20.44 5.42
CA SER A 87 6.00 21.86 5.09
C SER A 87 7.04 22.05 3.98
N PHE A 88 6.68 22.86 2.98
CA PHE A 88 7.46 23.18 1.76
C PHE A 88 8.81 23.84 2.04
#